data_AF-A0A962CJL6-F1
#
_entry.id   AF-A0A962CJL6-F1
#
_cell.length_a   1.000
_cell.length_b   1.000
_cell.length_c   1.000
_cell.angle_alpha   90.00
_cell.angle_beta   90.00
_cell.angle_gamma   90.00
#
_symmetry.space_group_name_H-M   'P 1'
#
loop_
_entity.id
_entity.type
_entity.pdbx_description
1 polymer ?
#
loop_
_entity_poly.entity_id
_entity_poly.type
_entity_poly.pdbx_seq_one_letter_code
_entity_poly.pdbx_strand_id
1 'polypeptide(L)'
;MNTRWKRYLTDIGPAMLFYLASVIIAALLTKRIEPGAMRTLAAMLPLPSIVYLGYAELRRLRRRDELRQRIEIEAITIAFSVSFCLILMLCFLDLFGAFPVPVSVAAFLMTLCWAGAQLWVRMRYHFWA
;
A
#
# COMPACT_ATOMS: atom_id res chain seq x y z
N MET A 1 8.34 24.63 -11.61
CA MET A 1 7.81 23.40 -10.98
C MET A 1 8.00 23.50 -9.47
N ASN A 2 6.91 23.51 -8.70
CA ASN A 2 6.88 23.78 -7.25
C ASN A 2 7.94 22.97 -6.49
N THR A 3 8.74 23.62 -5.62
CA THR A 3 9.86 22.98 -4.89
C THR A 3 9.42 21.78 -4.05
N ARG A 4 8.18 21.80 -3.53
CA ARG A 4 7.55 20.69 -2.81
C ARG A 4 7.34 19.44 -3.68
N TRP A 5 6.91 19.62 -4.93
CA TRP A 5 6.67 18.52 -5.88
C TRP A 5 7.97 17.86 -6.33
N LYS A 6 9.02 18.66 -6.59
CA LYS A 6 10.36 18.12 -6.89
C LYS A 6 10.88 17.25 -5.75
N ARG A 7 10.76 17.71 -4.50
CA ARG A 7 11.23 16.95 -3.32
C ARG A 7 10.46 15.64 -3.13
N TYR A 8 9.15 15.66 -3.34
CA TYR A 8 8.33 14.44 -3.30
C TYR A 8 8.76 13.42 -4.38
N LEU A 9 8.95 13.88 -5.61
CA LEU A 9 9.40 13.05 -6.73
C LEU A 9 10.81 12.50 -6.50
N THR A 10 11.72 13.24 -5.85
CA THR A 10 13.07 12.73 -5.55
C THR A 10 13.08 11.73 -4.40
N ASP A 11 12.21 11.89 -3.39
CA ASP A 11 12.21 11.03 -2.21
C ASP A 11 11.49 9.69 -2.44
N ILE A 12 10.34 9.69 -3.13
CA ILE A 12 9.56 8.46 -3.41
C ILE A 12 9.70 7.99 -4.86
N GLY A 13 9.90 8.89 -5.82
CA GLY A 13 9.87 8.56 -7.24
C GLY A 13 10.79 7.39 -7.63
N PRO A 14 12.04 7.30 -7.15
CA PRO A 14 12.90 6.15 -7.43
C PRO A 14 12.32 4.82 -6.92
N ALA A 15 11.75 4.81 -5.71
CA ALA A 15 11.14 3.61 -5.13
C ALA A 15 9.86 3.22 -5.88
N MET A 16 9.04 4.20 -6.27
CA MET A 16 7.83 3.97 -7.06
C MET A 16 8.15 3.47 -8.47
N LEU A 17 9.16 4.03 -9.12
CA LEU A 17 9.62 3.56 -10.44
C LEU A 17 10.15 2.14 -10.36
N PHE A 18 10.94 1.82 -9.32
CA PHE A 18 11.43 0.46 -9.10
C PHE A 18 10.29 -0.54 -8.88
N TYR A 19 9.28 -0.15 -8.12
CA TYR A 19 8.06 -0.94 -7.93
C TYR A 19 7.28 -1.15 -9.23
N LEU A 20 7.03 -0.09 -10.01
CA LEU A 20 6.31 -0.21 -11.28
C LEU A 20 7.08 -1.07 -12.29
N ALA A 21 8.40 -0.86 -12.40
CA ALA A 21 9.25 -1.64 -13.28
C ALA A 21 9.24 -3.13 -12.89
N SER A 22 9.34 -3.46 -11.60
CA SER A 22 9.32 -4.84 -11.13
C SER A 22 7.98 -5.53 -11.44
N VAL A 23 6.86 -4.85 -11.25
CA VAL A 23 5.52 -5.37 -11.56
C VAL A 23 5.36 -5.61 -13.06
N ILE A 24 5.79 -4.67 -13.90
CA ILE A 24 5.71 -4.81 -15.37
C ILE A 24 6.58 -5.98 -15.82
N ILE A 25 7.82 -6.07 -15.33
CA ILE A 25 8.74 -7.16 -15.68
C ILE A 25 8.14 -8.51 -15.23
N ALA A 26 7.63 -8.61 -14.00
CA ALA A 26 6.98 -9.82 -13.50
C ALA A 26 5.78 -10.22 -14.37
N ALA A 27 4.93 -9.28 -14.75
CA ALA A 27 3.75 -9.53 -15.58
C ALA A 27 4.12 -9.97 -17.01
N LEU A 28 5.18 -9.40 -17.60
CA LEU A 28 5.65 -9.79 -18.93
C LEU A 28 6.36 -11.14 -18.91
N LEU A 29 7.15 -11.41 -17.88
CA LEU A 29 7.92 -12.65 -17.73
C LEU A 29 7.01 -13.85 -17.45
N THR A 30 6.05 -13.69 -16.55
CA THR A 30 5.09 -14.77 -16.19
C THR A 30 4.18 -15.19 -17.34
N LYS A 31 3.98 -14.34 -18.36
CA LYS A 31 3.26 -14.70 -19.60
C LYS A 31 4.05 -15.64 -20.52
N ARG A 32 5.38 -15.69 -20.37
CA ARG A 32 6.29 -16.47 -21.23
C ARG A 32 6.78 -17.76 -20.59
N ILE A 33 6.50 -17.97 -19.30
CA ILE A 33 6.96 -19.13 -18.53
C ILE A 33 5.77 -20.05 -18.28
N GLU A 34 5.96 -21.35 -18.50
CA GLU A 34 4.96 -22.36 -18.18
C GLU A 34 4.63 -22.41 -16.69
N PRO A 35 3.42 -22.88 -16.30
CA PRO A 35 3.09 -23.09 -14.89
C PRO A 35 4.14 -23.96 -14.19
N GLY A 36 4.67 -23.48 -13.07
CA GLY A 36 5.70 -24.19 -12.29
C GLY A 36 6.50 -23.27 -11.37
N ALA A 37 7.51 -23.83 -10.71
CA ALA A 37 8.34 -23.11 -9.74
C ALA A 37 9.02 -21.85 -10.33
N MET A 38 9.40 -21.88 -11.60
CA MET A 38 10.02 -20.71 -12.24
C MET A 38 9.03 -19.55 -12.43
N ARG A 39 7.77 -19.86 -12.76
CA ARG A 39 6.73 -18.84 -12.90
C ARG A 39 6.33 -18.25 -11.55
N THR A 40 6.31 -19.05 -10.48
CA THR A 40 6.04 -18.53 -9.14
C THR A 40 7.16 -17.61 -8.65
N LEU A 41 8.43 -17.98 -8.85
CA LEU A 41 9.57 -17.09 -8.56
C LEU A 41 9.50 -15.79 -9.35
N ALA A 42 9.16 -15.85 -10.65
CA ALA A 42 8.96 -14.65 -11.47
C ALA A 42 7.80 -13.77 -10.98
N ALA A 43 6.71 -14.37 -10.47
CA ALA A 43 5.59 -13.64 -9.90
C ALA A 43 5.93 -12.95 -8.56
N MET A 44 6.92 -13.45 -7.82
CA MET A 44 7.41 -12.89 -6.56
C MET A 44 8.42 -11.75 -6.74
N LEU A 45 8.84 -11.47 -7.98
CA LEU A 45 9.80 -10.42 -8.31
C LEU A 45 9.43 -9.00 -7.79
N PRO A 46 8.15 -8.63 -7.61
CA PRO A 46 7.80 -7.35 -7.00
C PRO A 46 8.05 -7.27 -5.49
N LEU A 47 8.24 -8.38 -4.77
CA LEU A 47 8.38 -8.37 -3.31
C LEU A 47 9.53 -7.48 -2.81
N PRO A 48 10.77 -7.58 -3.33
CA PRO A 48 11.86 -6.68 -2.91
C PRO A 48 11.53 -5.20 -3.16
N SER A 49 10.82 -4.89 -4.25
CA SER A 49 10.43 -3.52 -4.57
C SER A 49 9.34 -2.97 -3.64
N ILE A 50 8.42 -3.82 -3.18
CA ILE A 50 7.41 -3.47 -2.18
C ILE A 50 8.08 -3.16 -0.83
N VAL A 51 9.04 -4.00 -0.41
CA VAL A 51 9.82 -3.76 0.81
C VAL A 51 10.59 -2.45 0.72
N TYR A 52 11.23 -2.19 -0.43
CA TYR A 52 11.95 -0.94 -0.65
C TYR A 52 11.03 0.28 -0.64
N LEU A 53 9.85 0.19 -1.25
CA LEU A 53 8.84 1.25 -1.23
C LEU A 53 8.37 1.54 0.20
N GLY A 54 8.11 0.50 1.00
CA GLY A 54 7.80 0.64 2.42
C GLY A 54 8.92 1.32 3.20
N TYR A 55 10.17 0.91 2.98
CA TYR A 55 11.33 1.57 3.59
C TYR A 55 11.45 3.05 3.20
N ALA A 56 11.22 3.39 1.92
CA ALA A 56 11.23 4.76 1.43
C ALA A 56 10.14 5.62 2.09
N GLU A 57 8.92 5.08 2.25
CA GLU A 57 7.84 5.76 2.97
C GLU A 57 8.17 5.97 4.45
N LEU A 58 8.76 4.96 5.13
CA LEU A 58 9.21 5.12 6.52
C LEU A 58 10.29 6.21 6.65
N ARG A 59 11.26 6.24 5.74
CA ARG A 59 12.30 7.29 5.71
C ARG A 59 11.69 8.67 5.48
N ARG A 60 10.67 8.78 4.62
CA ARG A 60 9.95 10.02 4.37
C ARG A 60 9.15 10.46 5.59
N LEU A 61 8.44 9.55 6.25
CA LEU A 61 7.65 9.83 7.45
C LEU A 61 8.54 10.41 8.57
N ARG A 62 9.72 9.81 8.79
CA ARG A 62 10.71 10.27 9.79
C ARG A 62 11.31 11.64 9.49
N ARG A 63 11.16 12.17 8.28
CA ARG A 63 11.67 13.49 7.86
C ARG A 63 10.59 14.58 7.91
N ARG A 64 9.36 14.24 8.29
CA ARG A 64 8.26 15.21 8.42
C ARG A 64 8.30 15.89 9.78
N ASP A 65 7.60 17.02 9.87
CA ASP A 65 7.32 17.65 11.16
C ASP A 65 6.46 16.73 12.06
N GLU A 66 6.50 17.00 13.37
CA GLU A 66 5.84 16.15 14.36
C GLU A 66 4.31 16.09 14.18
N LEU A 67 3.69 17.22 13.82
CA LEU A 67 2.23 17.28 13.62
C LEU A 67 1.81 16.40 12.43
N ARG A 68 2.54 16.50 11.32
CA ARG A 68 2.27 15.73 10.11
C ARG A 68 2.58 14.26 10.29
N GLN A 69 3.62 13.93 11.05
CA GLN A 69 3.90 12.54 11.43
C GLN A 69 2.76 11.97 12.30
N ARG A 70 2.23 12.72 13.28
CA ARG A 70 1.07 12.29 14.09
C ARG A 70 -0.17 12.04 13.23
N ILE A 71 -0.49 12.96 12.32
CA ILE A 71 -1.61 12.81 11.37
C ILE A 71 -1.48 11.52 10.55
N GLU A 72 -0.28 11.24 10.04
CA GLU A 72 -0.05 10.06 9.20
C GLU A 72 -0.08 8.76 10.00
N ILE A 73 0.47 8.75 11.21
CA ILE A 73 0.42 7.58 12.09
C ILE A 73 -1.02 7.29 12.53
N GLU A 74 -1.78 8.30 12.95
CA GLU A 74 -3.19 8.13 13.33
C GLU A 74 -4.01 7.57 12.16
N ALA A 75 -3.82 8.12 10.96
CA ALA A 75 -4.50 7.63 9.76
C ALA A 75 -4.14 6.17 9.43
N ILE A 76 -2.85 5.79 9.56
CA ILE A 76 -2.40 4.41 9.34
C ILE A 76 -2.99 3.47 10.39
N THR A 77 -3.01 3.86 11.66
CA THR A 77 -3.59 3.05 12.74
C THR A 77 -5.08 2.81 12.52
N ILE A 78 -5.85 3.85 12.21
CA ILE A 78 -7.28 3.72 11.91
C ILE A 78 -7.49 2.82 10.68
N ALA A 79 -6.77 3.08 9.59
CA ALA A 79 -6.87 2.30 8.37
C ALA A 79 -6.56 0.82 8.60
N PHE A 80 -5.48 0.52 9.33
CA PHE A 80 -5.09 -0.82 9.70
C PHE A 80 -6.17 -1.51 10.55
N SER A 81 -6.63 -0.89 11.62
CA SER A 81 -7.67 -1.48 12.50
C SER A 81 -8.95 -1.79 11.74
N VAL A 82 -9.47 -0.83 10.95
CA VAL A 82 -10.72 -1.00 10.20
C VAL A 82 -10.55 -2.07 9.11
N SER A 83 -9.49 -1.98 8.30
CA SER A 83 -9.25 -2.96 7.23
C SER A 83 -9.01 -4.36 7.78
N PHE A 84 -8.29 -4.51 8.89
CA PHE A 84 -8.06 -5.79 9.53
C PHE A 84 -9.37 -6.44 10.01
N CYS A 85 -10.25 -5.68 10.67
CA CYS A 85 -11.57 -6.17 11.08
C CYS A 85 -12.41 -6.62 9.87
N LEU A 86 -12.45 -5.81 8.80
CA LEU A 86 -13.23 -6.13 7.59
C LEU A 86 -12.67 -7.37 6.88
N ILE A 87 -11.35 -7.48 6.74
CA ILE A 87 -10.71 -8.62 6.08
C ILE A 87 -10.91 -9.89 6.91
N LEU A 88 -10.78 -9.82 8.25
CA LEU A 88 -11.08 -10.97 9.10
C LEU A 88 -12.53 -11.43 8.96
N MET A 89 -13.48 -10.49 8.92
CA MET A 89 -14.88 -10.81 8.68
C MET A 89 -15.08 -11.51 7.33
N LEU A 90 -14.45 -11.00 6.26
CA LEU A 90 -14.50 -11.64 4.94
C LEU A 90 -13.85 -13.02 4.93
N CYS A 91 -12.73 -13.21 5.63
CA CYS A 91 -12.12 -14.52 5.82
C CYS A 91 -13.04 -15.51 6.53
N PHE A 92 -13.79 -15.09 7.55
CA PHE A 92 -14.77 -15.97 8.19
C PHE A 92 -15.92 -16.32 7.24
N LEU A 93 -16.44 -15.36 6.48
CA LEU A 93 -17.50 -15.63 5.51
C LEU A 93 -17.06 -16.62 4.43
N ASP A 94 -15.81 -16.52 3.97
CA ASP A 94 -15.21 -17.46 3.01
C ASP A 94 -15.01 -18.85 3.65
N LEU A 95 -14.48 -18.89 4.88
CA LEU A 95 -14.23 -20.12 5.64
C LEU A 95 -15.50 -20.93 5.89
N PHE A 96 -16.63 -20.28 6.16
CA PHE A 96 -17.93 -20.93 6.34
C PHE A 96 -18.71 -21.14 5.04
N GLY A 97 -18.10 -20.83 3.89
CA GLY A 97 -18.72 -21.03 2.57
C GLY A 97 -19.91 -20.11 2.29
N ALA A 98 -20.11 -19.05 3.09
CA ALA A 98 -21.22 -18.11 2.92
C ALA A 98 -21.01 -17.19 1.71
N PHE A 99 -19.75 -16.77 1.46
CA PHE A 99 -19.43 -15.88 0.35
C PHE A 99 -17.96 -16.05 -0.09
N PRO A 100 -17.68 -16.50 -1.33
CA PRO A 100 -16.31 -16.66 -1.80
C PRO A 100 -15.67 -15.29 -2.08
N VAL A 101 -14.60 -14.95 -1.36
CA VAL A 101 -13.94 -13.65 -1.47
C VAL A 101 -12.57 -13.80 -2.12
N PRO A 102 -12.33 -13.22 -3.32
CA PRO A 102 -11.00 -13.23 -3.89
C PRO A 102 -10.07 -12.30 -3.11
N VAL A 103 -8.82 -12.73 -2.91
CA VAL A 103 -7.79 -11.96 -2.16
C VAL A 103 -7.57 -10.54 -2.72
N SER A 104 -7.84 -10.32 -4.01
CA SER A 104 -7.79 -8.99 -4.62
C SER A 104 -8.74 -7.98 -3.97
N VAL A 105 -9.90 -8.43 -3.48
CA VAL A 105 -10.87 -7.56 -2.76
C VAL A 105 -10.26 -7.02 -1.48
N ALA A 106 -9.45 -7.81 -0.75
CA ALA A 106 -8.76 -7.35 0.45
C ALA A 106 -7.82 -6.17 0.13
N ALA A 107 -7.06 -6.23 -0.97
CA ALA A 107 -6.16 -5.15 -1.37
C ALA A 107 -6.89 -3.82 -1.67
N PHE A 108 -8.02 -3.90 -2.37
CA PHE A 108 -8.86 -2.71 -2.63
C PHE A 108 -9.47 -2.16 -1.35
N LEU A 109 -9.97 -3.02 -0.46
CA LEU A 109 -10.51 -2.60 0.84
C LEU A 109 -9.47 -1.93 1.72
N MET A 110 -8.24 -2.46 1.79
CA MET A 110 -7.14 -1.80 2.52
C MET A 110 -6.87 -0.41 1.97
N THR A 111 -6.85 -0.26 0.64
CA THR A 111 -6.60 1.01 -0.03
C THR A 111 -7.73 2.01 0.23
N LEU A 112 -8.99 1.58 0.19
CA LEU A 112 -10.15 2.41 0.52
C LEU A 112 -10.15 2.85 1.99
N CYS A 113 -9.87 1.94 2.91
CA CYS A 113 -9.77 2.25 4.34
C CYS A 113 -8.65 3.27 4.59
N TRP A 114 -7.49 3.08 3.94
CA TRP A 114 -6.37 4.02 4.04
C TRP A 114 -6.72 5.40 3.47
N ALA A 115 -7.33 5.48 2.29
CA ALA A 115 -7.76 6.74 1.70
C ALA A 115 -8.81 7.46 2.57
N GLY A 116 -9.80 6.72 3.08
CA GLY A 116 -10.83 7.23 3.98
C GLY A 116 -10.25 7.76 5.29
N ALA A 117 -9.36 7.00 5.94
CA ALA A 117 -8.69 7.43 7.17
C ALA A 117 -7.81 8.66 6.94
N GLN A 118 -7.06 8.71 5.82
CA GLN A 118 -6.27 9.88 5.45
C GLN A 118 -7.13 11.13 5.28
N LEU A 119 -8.29 11.02 4.63
CA LEU A 119 -9.23 12.14 4.48
C LEU A 119 -9.82 12.56 5.83
N TRP A 120 -10.31 11.60 6.61
CA TRP A 120 -10.90 11.85 7.92
C TRP A 120 -9.96 12.61 8.85
N VAL A 121 -8.74 12.09 9.03
CA VAL A 121 -7.76 12.68 9.96
C VAL A 121 -7.34 14.06 9.44
N ARG A 122 -7.11 14.23 8.13
CA ARG A 122 -6.78 15.56 7.59
C ARG A 122 -7.89 16.58 7.79
N MET A 123 -9.16 16.19 7.60
CA MET A 123 -10.29 17.06 7.89
C MET A 123 -10.31 17.43 9.37
N ARG A 124 -10.19 16.44 10.26
CA ARG A 124 -10.13 16.66 11.72
C ARG A 124 -9.08 17.72 12.05
N TYR A 125 -7.83 17.55 11.64
CA TYR A 125 -6.76 18.49 11.99
C TYR A 125 -6.86 19.86 11.29
N HIS A 126 -7.59 19.99 10.19
CA HIS A 126 -7.86 21.29 9.56
C HIS A 126 -8.92 22.11 10.32
N PHE A 127 -9.85 21.46 11.04
CA PHE A 127 -10.91 22.16 11.78
C PHE A 127 -10.47 22.63 13.19
N TRP A 128 -9.30 22.20 13.68
CA TRP A 128 -8.81 22.51 15.03
C TRP A 128 -7.49 23.31 15.05
N ALA A 129 -7.07 23.88 13.91
CA ALA A 129 -5.90 24.75 13.75
C ALA A 129 -6.33 26.13 13.25
#